data_AF-A0A8H7GVL5-F1
#
_entry.id   AF-A0A8H7GVL5-F1
#
_cell.length_a   1.000
_cell.length_b   1.000
_cell.length_c   1.000
_cell.angle_alpha   90.00
_cell.angle_beta   90.00
_cell.angle_gamma   90.00
#
_symmetry.space_group_name_H-M   'P 1'
#
loop_
_entity.id
_entity.type
_entity.pdbx_description
1 polymer ?
#
loop_
_entity_poly.entity_id
_entity_poly.type
_entity_poly.pdbx_seq_one_letter_code
_entity_poly.pdbx_strand_id
1 'polypeptide(L)'
;MDLELYETLRVSSTASPLEIKKAYKKLSLQYHPDKIQQLQTNEDKDQFPKIQLAYSVLSDPLKRRLYDTTGSYGDNMEGAGEFDWKVYFENMTEKITIDMIDEDREKYQGSNEEKEDILNNFVYYEGDFLKLFEVIPHLEFDEALENRVFDIVDHAVANETIEVDKTMTNTWNKYKKSRKTKVKQVLKKMAKEAQEASELARKIGAKKASNENDLMAIIQKKNSGRMDDLILSLEAKYGRSKGKKRSMPDDAEFTKIQERLARGKKRHA
;
A
#
# COMPACT_ATOMS: atom_id res chain seq x y z
N MET A 1 3.90 7.78 -34.28
CA MET A 1 5.31 7.98 -34.63
C MET A 1 6.10 7.63 -33.39
N ASP A 2 6.69 6.44 -33.36
CA ASP A 2 7.58 6.00 -32.30
C ASP A 2 8.82 6.90 -32.34
N LEU A 3 8.88 7.89 -31.47
CA LEU A 3 10.07 8.73 -31.37
C LEU A 3 11.15 7.89 -30.70
N GLU A 4 12.14 7.46 -31.47
CA GLU A 4 13.37 6.88 -30.94
C GLU A 4 14.14 7.94 -30.16
N LEU A 5 13.87 8.04 -28.85
CA LEU A 5 14.44 9.07 -27.96
C LEU A 5 15.98 8.98 -27.91
N TYR A 6 16.51 7.75 -27.98
CA TYR A 6 17.95 7.49 -28.06
C TYR A 6 18.56 8.00 -29.36
N GLU A 7 17.88 7.83 -30.49
CA GLU A 7 18.31 8.36 -31.78
C GLU A 7 18.23 9.89 -31.83
N THR A 8 17.19 10.46 -31.22
CA THR A 8 17.03 11.92 -31.10
C THR A 8 18.20 12.56 -30.35
N LEU A 9 18.69 11.90 -29.29
CA LEU A 9 19.90 12.31 -28.57
C LEU A 9 21.21 11.80 -29.20
N ARG A 10 21.14 10.99 -30.26
CA ARG A 10 22.27 10.34 -30.94
C ARG A 10 23.17 9.56 -29.99
N VAL A 11 22.56 8.82 -29.07
CA VAL A 11 23.23 7.99 -28.07
C VAL A 11 22.75 6.54 -28.15
N SER A 12 23.60 5.61 -27.70
CA SER A 12 23.22 4.19 -27.59
C SER A 12 22.09 3.99 -26.57
N SER A 13 21.27 2.95 -26.74
CA SER A 13 20.32 2.48 -25.72
C SER A 13 21.01 2.12 -24.39
N THR A 14 22.30 1.75 -24.45
CA THR A 14 23.15 1.45 -23.29
C THR A 14 23.86 2.67 -22.70
N ALA A 15 23.59 3.90 -23.18
CA ALA A 15 24.32 5.09 -22.77
C ALA A 15 24.20 5.39 -21.27
N SER A 16 25.29 5.83 -20.67
CA SER A 16 25.31 6.25 -19.26
C SER A 16 24.57 7.59 -19.06
N PRO A 17 24.09 7.89 -17.84
CA PRO A 17 23.47 9.19 -17.53
C PRO A 17 24.38 10.38 -17.86
N LEU A 18 25.69 10.20 -17.71
CA LEU A 18 26.69 11.21 -18.02
C LEU A 18 26.78 11.49 -19.53
N GLU A 19 26.67 10.45 -20.36
CA GLU A 19 26.67 10.56 -21.82
C GLU A 19 25.40 11.21 -22.34
N ILE A 20 24.24 10.84 -21.79
CA ILE A 20 22.93 11.45 -22.11
C ILE A 20 22.95 12.95 -21.82
N LYS A 21 23.49 13.35 -20.65
CA LYS A 21 23.63 14.76 -20.26
C LYS A 21 24.60 15.53 -21.17
N LYS A 22 25.71 14.91 -21.57
CA LYS A 22 26.68 15.50 -22.50
C LYS A 22 26.08 15.68 -23.90
N ALA A 23 25.36 14.67 -24.40
CA ALA A 23 24.70 14.71 -25.70
C ALA A 23 23.61 15.79 -25.75
N TYR A 24 22.76 15.85 -24.72
CA TYR A 24 21.77 16.93 -24.58
C TYR A 24 22.43 18.31 -24.60
N LYS A 25 23.47 18.54 -23.79
CA LYS A 25 24.16 19.85 -23.76
C LYS A 25 24.72 20.23 -25.14
N LYS A 26 25.25 19.26 -25.90
CA LYS A 26 25.79 19.49 -27.25
C LYS A 26 24.68 19.84 -28.24
N LEU A 27 23.58 19.08 -28.24
CA LEU A 27 22.45 19.27 -29.16
C LEU A 27 21.66 20.54 -28.83
N SER A 28 21.42 20.84 -27.55
CA SER A 28 20.73 22.06 -27.12
C SER A 28 21.50 23.34 -27.48
N LEU A 29 22.84 23.29 -27.55
CA LEU A 29 23.66 24.42 -28.01
C LEU A 29 23.70 24.58 -29.53
N GLN A 30 23.38 23.52 -30.28
CA GLN A 30 23.28 23.52 -31.73
C GLN A 30 21.90 23.98 -32.19
N TYR A 31 20.86 23.47 -31.54
CA TYR A 31 19.46 23.72 -31.88
C TYR A 31 18.79 24.77 -30.98
N HIS A 32 19.55 25.61 -30.28
CA HIS A 32 18.96 26.65 -29.42
C HIS A 32 18.16 27.65 -30.26
N PRO A 33 16.94 28.05 -29.85
CA PRO A 33 16.10 28.98 -30.61
C PRO A 33 16.80 30.32 -30.88
N ASP A 34 17.64 30.80 -29.97
CA ASP A 34 18.45 32.02 -30.12
C ASP A 34 19.45 31.96 -31.30
N LYS A 35 20.01 30.78 -31.59
CA LYS A 35 20.91 30.59 -32.74
C LYS A 35 20.16 30.31 -34.03
N ILE A 36 19.00 29.65 -33.95
CA ILE A 36 18.14 29.34 -35.11
C ILE A 36 17.39 30.59 -35.59
N GLN A 37 17.14 31.58 -34.74
CA GLN A 37 16.55 32.86 -35.16
C GLN A 37 17.35 33.57 -36.28
N GLN A 38 18.62 33.21 -36.49
CA GLN A 38 19.48 33.74 -37.55
C GLN A 38 19.48 32.90 -38.85
N LEU A 39 18.90 31.70 -38.87
CA LEU A 39 18.91 30.78 -40.01
C LEU A 39 17.48 30.30 -40.35
N GLN A 40 17.02 30.67 -41.55
CA GLN A 40 15.64 30.48 -42.04
C GLN A 40 15.35 29.03 -42.49
N THR A 41 15.43 28.04 -41.60
CA THR A 41 14.97 26.67 -41.89
C THR A 41 13.93 26.23 -40.85
N ASN A 42 12.71 25.93 -41.30
CA ASN A 42 11.62 25.49 -40.43
C ASN A 42 11.89 24.12 -39.78
N GLU A 43 12.73 23.28 -40.40
CA GLU A 43 13.04 21.93 -39.93
C GLU A 43 13.84 21.90 -38.62
N ASP A 44 14.64 22.94 -38.34
CA ASP A 44 15.49 23.01 -37.13
C ASP A 44 14.69 23.41 -35.88
N LYS A 45 13.57 24.12 -36.05
CA LYS A 45 12.69 24.55 -34.95
C LYS A 45 12.00 23.37 -34.26
N ASP A 46 11.70 22.32 -35.03
CA ASP A 46 11.01 21.12 -34.52
C ASP A 46 11.97 20.14 -33.85
N GLN A 47 13.28 20.33 -33.96
CA GLN A 47 14.29 19.47 -33.33
C GLN A 47 14.47 19.78 -31.85
N PHE A 48 14.43 21.06 -31.47
CA PHE A 48 14.65 21.46 -30.07
C PHE A 48 13.61 20.88 -29.09
N PRO A 49 12.29 20.93 -29.38
CA PRO A 49 11.28 20.29 -28.54
C PRO A 49 11.49 18.77 -28.41
N LYS A 50 11.89 18.10 -29.50
CA LYS A 50 12.16 16.65 -29.50
C LYS A 50 13.37 16.29 -28.64
N ILE A 51 14.45 17.08 -28.72
CA ILE A 51 15.65 16.92 -27.88
C ILE A 51 15.32 17.12 -26.40
N GLN A 52 14.49 18.12 -26.09
CA GLN A 52 14.04 18.38 -24.73
C GLN A 52 13.17 17.26 -24.16
N LEU A 53 12.25 16.73 -24.97
CA LEU A 53 11.44 15.56 -24.62
C LEU A 53 12.31 14.32 -24.39
N ALA A 54 13.23 14.02 -25.30
CA ALA A 54 14.12 12.87 -25.17
C ALA A 54 15.00 12.96 -23.90
N TYR A 55 15.51 14.14 -23.58
CA TYR A 55 16.26 14.32 -22.33
C TYR A 55 15.38 14.20 -21.07
N SER A 56 14.16 14.72 -21.08
CA SER A 56 13.27 14.65 -19.90
C SER A 56 12.89 13.21 -19.52
N VAL A 57 12.84 12.32 -20.52
CA VAL A 57 12.56 10.89 -20.34
C VAL A 57 13.83 10.10 -20.03
N LEU A 58 14.92 10.33 -20.77
CA LEU A 58 16.14 9.53 -20.63
C LEU A 58 17.04 9.95 -19.46
N SER A 59 16.88 11.16 -18.92
CA SER A 59 17.66 11.65 -17.78
C SER A 59 17.16 11.13 -16.43
N ASP A 60 15.88 10.80 -16.33
CA ASP A 60 15.27 10.22 -15.13
C ASP A 60 15.35 8.69 -15.22
N PRO A 61 16.05 8.00 -14.29
CA PRO A 61 16.16 6.55 -14.29
C PRO A 61 14.81 5.82 -14.36
N LEU A 62 13.75 6.40 -13.77
CA LEU A 62 12.42 5.81 -13.71
C LEU A 62 11.72 5.91 -15.07
N LYS A 63 11.72 7.10 -15.68
CA LYS A 63 11.10 7.34 -16.99
C LYS A 63 11.84 6.59 -18.09
N ARG A 64 13.16 6.48 -17.98
CA ARG A 64 14.00 5.68 -18.88
C ARG A 64 13.63 4.20 -18.79
N ARG A 65 13.55 3.62 -17.59
CA ARG A 65 13.16 2.22 -17.41
C ARG A 65 11.76 1.95 -17.96
N LEU A 66 10.82 2.88 -17.75
CA LEU A 66 9.47 2.77 -18.30
C LEU A 66 9.51 2.74 -19.82
N TYR A 67 10.21 3.70 -20.45
CA TYR A 67 10.39 3.76 -21.91
C TYR A 67 11.07 2.51 -22.47
N ASP A 68 12.11 2.00 -21.81
CA ASP A 68 12.84 0.78 -22.20
C ASP A 68 11.95 -0.48 -22.11
N THR A 69 10.95 -0.48 -21.22
CA THR A 69 10.03 -1.61 -21.01
C THR A 69 8.80 -1.54 -21.92
N THR A 70 8.24 -0.35 -22.13
CA THR A 70 7.00 -0.15 -22.90
C THR A 70 7.26 0.11 -24.38
N GLY A 71 8.48 0.48 -24.77
CA GLY A 71 8.86 0.80 -26.16
C GLY A 71 8.17 2.03 -26.75
N SER A 72 7.33 2.72 -25.96
CA SER A 72 6.58 3.90 -26.39
C SER A 72 6.45 4.88 -25.23
N TYR A 73 6.75 6.15 -25.52
CA TYR A 73 6.37 7.28 -24.69
C TYR A 73 4.97 7.74 -25.11
N GLY A 74 3.97 6.88 -24.87
CA GLY A 74 2.59 7.20 -25.20
C GLY A 74 2.01 8.16 -24.17
N ASP A 75 1.80 9.43 -24.55
CA ASP A 75 0.74 10.40 -24.18
C ASP A 75 0.15 10.44 -22.75
N ASN A 76 0.75 9.77 -21.78
CA ASN A 76 0.25 9.66 -20.40
C ASN A 76 1.00 10.58 -19.42
N MET A 77 1.80 11.53 -19.91
CA MET A 77 2.55 12.45 -19.05
C MET A 77 2.24 13.94 -19.22
N GLU A 78 1.39 14.33 -20.19
CA GLU A 78 1.01 15.76 -20.37
C GLU A 78 -0.48 16.07 -20.20
N GLY A 79 -1.31 15.08 -19.86
CA GLY A 79 -2.70 15.28 -19.46
C GLY A 79 -2.89 14.89 -18.00
N ALA A 80 -3.63 15.71 -17.24
CA ALA A 80 -4.02 15.41 -15.87
C ALA A 80 -4.58 13.98 -15.71
N GLY A 81 -3.76 13.08 -15.16
CA GLY A 81 -4.07 11.67 -14.94
C GLY A 81 -3.06 11.10 -13.96
N GLU A 82 -3.40 11.24 -12.67
CA GLU A 82 -2.89 10.53 -11.49
C GLU A 82 -1.61 9.71 -11.70
N PHE A 83 -0.49 10.22 -11.17
CA PHE A 83 0.77 9.46 -11.03
C PHE A 83 0.44 8.09 -10.42
N ASP A 84 0.65 7.02 -11.20
CA ASP A 84 0.32 5.68 -10.76
C ASP A 84 1.37 5.20 -9.75
N TRP A 85 1.13 5.55 -8.49
CA TRP A 85 1.91 5.09 -7.35
C TRP A 85 2.04 3.57 -7.31
N LYS A 86 1.06 2.82 -7.84
CA LYS A 86 1.10 1.36 -7.89
C LYS A 86 2.19 0.88 -8.84
N VAL A 87 2.23 1.39 -10.07
CA VAL A 87 3.29 1.04 -11.04
C VAL A 87 4.67 1.52 -10.57
N TYR A 88 4.73 2.66 -9.88
CA TYR A 88 5.95 3.15 -9.26
C TYR A 88 6.47 2.21 -8.16
N PHE A 89 5.63 1.83 -7.18
CA PHE A 89 6.03 0.93 -6.09
C PHE A 89 6.28 -0.50 -6.57
N GLU A 90 5.48 -1.03 -7.50
CA GLU A 90 5.66 -2.37 -8.07
C GLU A 90 7.00 -2.54 -8.80
N ASN A 91 7.56 -1.46 -9.33
CA ASN A 91 8.87 -1.47 -9.98
C ASN A 91 10.04 -1.14 -9.05
N MET A 92 9.77 -0.43 -7.94
CA MET A 92 10.76 -0.03 -6.95
C MET A 92 11.11 -1.16 -5.98
N THR A 93 10.13 -1.98 -5.60
CA THR A 93 10.34 -3.10 -4.68
C THR A 93 10.52 -4.39 -5.47
N GLU A 94 11.57 -5.16 -5.17
CA GLU A 94 11.69 -6.53 -5.67
C GLU A 94 10.43 -7.32 -5.29
N LYS A 95 9.88 -8.06 -6.26
CA LYS A 95 8.70 -8.89 -6.02
C LYS A 95 9.13 -10.04 -5.12
N ILE A 96 8.76 -9.95 -3.84
CA ILE A 96 8.94 -11.06 -2.90
C ILE A 96 8.10 -12.23 -3.43
N THR A 97 8.78 -13.22 -3.98
CA THR A 97 8.16 -14.47 -4.43
C THR A 97 8.07 -15.44 -3.26
N ILE A 98 7.18 -16.43 -3.38
CA ILE A 98 7.07 -17.50 -2.38
C ILE A 98 8.42 -18.24 -2.27
N ASP A 99 9.06 -18.49 -3.42
CA ASP A 99 10.38 -19.13 -3.48
C ASP A 99 11.45 -18.31 -2.71
N MET A 100 11.42 -16.97 -2.80
CA MET A 100 12.34 -16.12 -2.02
C MET A 100 12.10 -16.21 -0.51
N ILE A 101 10.84 -16.37 -0.08
CA ILE A 101 10.50 -16.55 1.35
C ILE A 101 11.00 -17.91 1.83
N ASP A 102 10.84 -18.96 1.03
CA ASP A 102 11.30 -20.31 1.36
C ASP A 102 12.84 -20.38 1.41
N GLU A 103 13.53 -19.75 0.47
CA GLU A 103 15.00 -19.64 0.49
C GLU A 103 15.51 -18.88 1.74
N ASP A 104 14.83 -17.80 2.12
CA ASP A 104 15.17 -17.02 3.31
C ASP A 104 14.93 -17.84 4.59
N ARG A 105 13.81 -18.58 4.65
CA ARG A 105 13.48 -19.50 5.73
C ARG A 105 14.55 -20.57 5.91
N GLU A 106 15.02 -21.19 4.83
CA GLU A 106 16.07 -22.22 4.88
C GLU A 106 17.42 -21.66 5.35
N LYS A 107 17.75 -20.42 4.98
CA LYS A 107 18.98 -19.74 5.43
C LYS A 107 18.90 -19.35 6.90
N TYR A 108 17.73 -18.89 7.36
CA TYR A 108 17.53 -18.39 8.70
C TYR A 108 17.37 -19.51 9.74
N GLN A 109 16.53 -20.52 9.47
CA GLN A 109 16.26 -21.58 10.46
C GLN A 109 17.50 -22.45 10.74
N GLY A 110 17.86 -22.56 12.01
CA GLY A 110 19.02 -23.31 12.49
C GLY A 110 20.33 -22.54 12.45
N SER A 111 20.32 -21.32 11.90
CA SER A 111 21.48 -20.42 11.87
C SER A 111 21.85 -19.91 13.26
N ASN A 112 23.03 -19.29 13.38
CA ASN A 112 23.41 -18.59 14.60
C ASN A 112 22.60 -17.30 14.80
N GLU A 113 22.20 -16.66 13.71
CA GLU A 113 21.37 -15.45 13.72
C GLU A 113 20.02 -15.72 14.39
N GLU A 114 19.34 -16.80 14.01
CA GLU A 114 18.09 -17.22 14.65
C GLU A 114 18.27 -17.43 16.16
N LYS A 115 19.36 -18.08 16.58
CA LYS A 115 19.63 -18.32 18.01
C LYS A 115 19.83 -17.00 18.75
N GLU A 116 20.61 -16.08 18.19
CA GLU A 116 20.82 -14.77 18.78
C GLU A 116 19.51 -13.98 18.87
N ASP A 117 18.69 -13.99 17.82
CA ASP A 117 17.39 -13.34 17.81
C ASP A 117 16.43 -13.92 18.85
N ILE A 118 16.37 -15.24 19.00
CA ILE A 118 15.59 -15.92 20.04
C ILE A 118 15.99 -15.41 21.43
N LEU A 119 17.30 -15.39 21.71
CA LEU A 119 17.80 -15.01 23.04
C LEU A 119 17.62 -13.51 23.30
N ASN A 120 17.95 -12.66 22.33
CA ASN A 120 17.79 -11.21 22.43
C ASN A 120 16.32 -10.82 22.63
N ASN A 121 15.40 -11.41 21.87
CA ASN A 121 13.97 -11.16 22.04
C ASN A 121 13.45 -11.73 23.37
N PHE A 122 13.96 -12.87 23.82
CA PHE A 122 13.56 -13.42 25.12
C PHE A 122 13.95 -12.49 26.28
N VAL A 123 15.13 -11.87 26.21
CA VAL A 123 15.56 -10.83 27.16
C VAL A 123 14.72 -9.57 27.02
N TYR A 124 14.51 -9.09 25.80
CA TYR A 124 13.74 -7.88 25.52
C TYR A 124 12.29 -7.95 26.02
N TYR A 125 11.63 -9.11 25.87
CA TYR A 125 10.26 -9.35 26.32
C TYR A 125 10.16 -9.93 27.73
N GLU A 126 11.16 -9.71 28.58
CA GLU A 126 11.15 -10.09 29.99
C GLU A 126 10.79 -11.58 30.24
N GLY A 127 11.24 -12.48 29.35
CA GLY A 127 11.02 -13.91 29.46
C GLY A 127 9.63 -14.40 29.00
N ASP A 128 8.84 -13.57 28.31
CA ASP A 128 7.60 -14.02 27.66
C ASP A 128 7.89 -14.86 26.41
N PHE A 129 7.99 -16.17 26.63
CA PHE A 129 8.31 -17.13 25.59
C PHE A 129 7.30 -17.18 24.42
N LEU A 130 6.02 -16.94 24.67
CA LEU A 130 5.02 -16.98 23.60
C LEU A 130 5.19 -15.81 22.62
N LYS A 131 5.76 -14.70 23.08
CA LYS A 131 5.99 -13.52 22.25
C LYS A 131 7.03 -13.77 21.15
N LEU A 132 7.93 -14.74 21.35
CA LEU A 132 8.93 -15.13 20.36
C LEU A 132 8.30 -15.58 19.05
N PHE A 133 7.22 -16.37 19.11
CA PHE A 133 6.49 -16.86 17.94
C PHE A 133 5.67 -15.79 17.22
N GLU A 134 5.55 -14.58 17.79
CA GLU A 134 4.89 -13.45 17.14
C GLU A 134 5.88 -12.51 16.45
N VAL A 135 7.17 -12.55 16.84
CA VAL A 135 8.16 -11.53 16.47
C VAL A 135 9.27 -12.10 15.60
N ILE A 136 9.63 -13.37 15.80
CA ILE A 136 10.75 -13.99 15.11
C ILE A 136 10.34 -14.40 13.70
N PRO A 137 11.11 -14.01 12.66
CA PRO A 137 10.85 -14.42 11.28
C PRO A 137 10.78 -15.95 11.14
N HIS A 138 9.85 -16.41 10.30
CA HIS A 138 9.69 -17.83 9.96
C HIS A 138 9.44 -18.78 11.15
N LEU A 139 9.13 -18.26 12.34
CA LEU A 139 8.85 -19.04 13.53
C LEU A 139 7.35 -19.17 13.77
N GLU A 140 6.73 -20.11 13.06
CA GLU A 140 5.33 -20.45 13.29
C GLU A 140 5.15 -21.25 14.58
N PHE A 141 4.00 -21.06 15.24
CA PHE A 141 3.68 -21.83 16.43
C PHE A 141 3.25 -23.25 16.04
N ASP A 142 4.20 -24.18 16.11
CA ASP A 142 3.97 -25.62 15.99
C ASP A 142 4.59 -26.35 17.20
N GLU A 143 4.09 -27.54 17.52
CA GLU A 143 4.61 -28.35 18.62
C GLU A 143 6.09 -28.70 18.43
N ALA A 144 6.53 -29.00 17.20
CA ALA A 144 7.94 -29.31 16.95
C ALA A 144 8.86 -28.08 17.10
N LEU A 145 8.45 -26.94 16.53
CA LEU A 145 9.20 -25.69 16.62
C LEU A 145 9.21 -25.14 18.05
N GLU A 146 8.10 -25.25 18.76
CA GLU A 146 8.01 -24.88 20.17
C GLU A 146 8.99 -25.67 21.03
N ASN A 147 9.05 -27.00 20.83
CA ASN A 147 10.05 -27.85 21.49
C ASN A 147 11.47 -27.39 21.21
N ARG A 148 11.81 -27.13 19.94
CA ARG A 148 13.16 -26.70 19.56
C ARG A 148 13.55 -25.38 20.20
N VAL A 149 12.68 -24.36 20.14
CA VAL A 149 12.96 -23.03 20.71
C VAL A 149 12.98 -23.10 22.24
N PHE A 150 12.13 -23.93 22.84
CA PHE A 150 12.16 -24.19 24.28
C PHE A 150 13.51 -24.73 24.72
N ASP A 151 14.06 -25.73 24.01
CA ASP A 151 15.35 -26.34 24.35
C ASP A 151 16.50 -25.34 24.19
N ILE A 152 16.45 -24.46 23.17
CA ILE A 152 17.44 -23.38 22.99
C ILE A 152 17.44 -22.43 24.19
N VAL A 153 16.27 -21.93 24.59
CA VAL A 153 16.13 -21.02 25.72
C VAL A 153 16.49 -21.72 27.03
N ASP A 154 16.08 -22.97 27.22
CA ASP A 154 16.37 -23.73 28.44
C ASP A 154 17.87 -23.98 28.60
N HIS A 155 18.56 -24.37 27.52
CA HIS A 155 20.01 -24.50 27.52
C HIS A 155 20.71 -23.16 27.75
N ALA A 156 20.22 -22.06 27.16
CA ALA A 156 20.82 -20.75 27.33
C ALA A 156 20.70 -20.22 28.77
N VAL A 157 19.54 -20.46 29.41
CA VAL A 157 19.33 -20.16 30.83
C VAL A 157 20.19 -21.05 31.72
N ALA A 158 20.31 -22.35 31.40
CA ALA A 158 21.09 -23.30 32.20
C ALA A 158 22.61 -23.05 32.13
N ASN A 159 23.10 -22.59 30.97
CA ASN A 159 24.51 -22.28 30.76
C ASN A 159 24.89 -20.84 31.17
N GLU A 160 23.95 -20.08 31.76
CA GLU A 160 24.13 -18.66 32.15
C GLU A 160 24.61 -17.76 30.99
N THR A 161 24.30 -18.13 29.74
CA THR A 161 24.65 -17.33 28.55
C THR A 161 23.85 -16.05 28.40
N ILE A 162 22.71 -15.95 29.10
CA ILE A 162 21.87 -14.76 29.14
C ILE A 162 21.70 -14.29 30.59
N GLU A 163 21.77 -12.98 30.81
CA GLU A 163 21.47 -12.39 32.11
C GLU A 163 19.96 -12.38 32.32
N VAL A 164 19.49 -13.16 33.29
CA VAL A 164 18.05 -13.35 33.55
C VAL A 164 17.66 -12.61 34.82
N ASP A 165 16.76 -11.63 34.71
CA ASP A 165 16.23 -10.95 35.89
C ASP A 165 15.27 -11.88 36.68
N LYS A 166 14.99 -11.51 37.94
CA LYS A 166 14.02 -12.23 38.80
C LYS A 166 12.63 -12.30 38.18
N THR A 167 12.21 -11.23 37.50
CA THR A 167 10.91 -11.16 36.79
C THR A 167 10.85 -12.20 35.69
N MET A 168 11.85 -12.21 34.81
CA MET A 168 12.02 -13.17 33.72
C MET A 168 12.03 -14.62 34.22
N THR A 169 12.78 -14.89 35.28
CA THR A 169 12.88 -16.22 35.87
C THR A 169 11.51 -16.72 36.35
N ASN A 170 10.69 -15.85 36.93
CA ASN A 170 9.33 -16.19 37.35
C ASN A 170 8.40 -16.45 36.17
N THR A 171 8.44 -15.60 35.14
CA THR A 171 7.65 -15.76 33.90
C THR A 171 8.01 -17.07 33.20
N TRP A 172 9.30 -17.35 33.06
CA TRP A 172 9.82 -18.57 32.45
C TRP A 172 9.39 -19.82 33.22
N ASN A 173 9.55 -19.83 34.55
CA ASN A 173 9.11 -20.95 35.39
C ASN A 173 7.59 -21.17 35.35
N LYS A 174 6.81 -20.10 35.24
CA LYS A 174 5.35 -20.18 35.06
C LYS A 174 4.99 -20.80 33.72
N TYR A 175 5.70 -20.43 32.65
CA TYR A 175 5.54 -21.05 31.34
C TYR A 175 5.88 -22.54 31.40
N LYS A 176 7.06 -22.92 31.93
CA LYS A 176 7.47 -24.34 32.10
C LYS A 176 6.39 -25.20 32.75
N LYS A 177 5.79 -24.71 33.85
CA LYS A 177 4.72 -25.42 34.58
C LYS A 177 3.42 -25.56 33.77
N SER A 178 3.11 -24.60 32.91
CA SER A 178 1.84 -24.55 32.16
C SER A 178 1.96 -24.87 30.67
N ARG A 179 3.17 -25.26 30.22
CA ARG A 179 3.55 -25.47 28.82
C ARG A 179 2.56 -26.32 28.03
N LYS A 180 2.31 -27.57 28.45
CA LYS A 180 1.40 -28.49 27.75
C LYS A 180 -0.01 -27.91 27.54
N THR A 181 -0.54 -27.25 28.56
CA THR A 181 -1.89 -26.65 28.49
C THR A 181 -1.88 -25.41 27.59
N LYS A 182 -0.83 -24.59 27.67
CA LYS A 182 -0.67 -23.38 26.85
C LYS A 182 -0.50 -23.73 25.36
N VAL A 183 0.37 -24.67 25.02
CA VAL A 183 0.56 -25.16 23.65
C VAL A 183 -0.78 -25.64 23.06
N LYS A 184 -1.51 -26.50 23.79
CA LYS A 184 -2.84 -26.97 23.36
C LYS A 184 -3.86 -25.83 23.18
N GLN A 185 -3.84 -24.81 24.05
CA GLN A 185 -4.73 -23.65 23.94
C GLN A 185 -4.42 -22.80 22.71
N VAL A 186 -3.13 -22.54 22.42
CA VAL A 186 -2.69 -21.77 21.25
C VAL A 186 -3.05 -22.52 19.96
N LEU A 187 -2.72 -23.82 19.87
CA LEU A 187 -3.08 -24.64 18.71
C LEU A 187 -4.59 -24.66 18.46
N LYS A 188 -5.40 -24.77 19.53
CA LYS A 188 -6.87 -24.72 19.40
C LYS A 188 -7.36 -23.35 18.92
N LYS A 189 -6.75 -22.26 19.39
CA LYS A 189 -7.09 -20.90 18.97
C LYS A 189 -6.75 -20.70 17.50
N MET A 190 -5.56 -21.11 17.07
CA MET A 190 -5.11 -21.04 15.67
C MET A 190 -5.98 -21.89 14.74
N ALA A 191 -6.35 -23.11 15.15
CA ALA A 191 -7.27 -23.94 14.38
C ALA A 191 -8.64 -23.28 14.18
N LYS A 192 -9.14 -22.57 15.19
CA LYS A 192 -10.38 -21.80 15.10
C LYS A 192 -10.23 -20.60 14.15
N GLU A 193 -9.13 -19.85 14.26
CA GLU A 193 -8.83 -18.72 13.40
C GLU A 193 -8.67 -19.13 11.93
N ALA A 194 -8.00 -20.26 11.67
CA ALA A 194 -7.88 -20.84 10.33
C ALA A 194 -9.24 -21.25 9.74
N GLN A 195 -10.14 -21.80 10.56
CA GLN A 195 -11.53 -22.09 10.15
C GLN A 195 -12.29 -20.81 9.82
N GLU A 196 -12.19 -19.78 10.67
CA GLU A 196 -12.83 -18.48 10.44
C GLU A 196 -12.29 -17.80 9.16
N ALA A 197 -10.97 -17.86 8.93
CA ALA A 197 -10.30 -17.36 7.73
C ALA A 197 -10.75 -18.11 6.47
N SER A 198 -10.84 -19.45 6.53
CA SER A 198 -11.35 -20.27 5.42
C SER A 198 -12.82 -19.97 5.11
N GLU A 199 -13.66 -19.81 6.13
CA GLU A 199 -15.05 -19.40 5.95
C GLU A 199 -15.18 -18.00 5.35
N LEU A 200 -14.35 -17.07 5.81
CA LEU A 200 -14.31 -15.70 5.31
C LEU A 200 -13.81 -15.66 3.86
N ALA A 201 -12.78 -16.44 3.53
CA ALA A 201 -12.31 -16.64 2.17
C ALA A 201 -13.40 -17.26 1.28
N ARG A 202 -14.16 -18.24 1.77
CA ARG A 202 -15.33 -18.78 1.06
C ARG A 202 -16.41 -17.73 0.86
N LYS A 203 -16.68 -16.88 1.86
CA LYS A 203 -17.62 -15.76 1.76
C LYS A 203 -17.14 -14.68 0.78
N ILE A 204 -15.83 -14.44 0.68
CA ILE A 204 -15.23 -13.53 -0.30
C ILE A 204 -15.26 -14.14 -1.70
N GLY A 205 -14.89 -15.41 -1.84
CA GLY A 205 -14.95 -16.15 -3.11
C GLY A 205 -16.37 -16.30 -3.65
N ALA A 206 -17.35 -16.52 -2.79
CA ALA A 206 -18.78 -16.50 -3.13
C ALA A 206 -19.31 -15.09 -3.43
N LYS A 207 -18.57 -14.04 -3.04
CA LYS A 207 -18.86 -12.62 -3.31
C LYS A 207 -17.92 -12.01 -4.35
N LYS A 208 -17.20 -12.84 -5.14
CA LYS A 208 -16.56 -12.36 -6.36
C LYS A 208 -17.68 -12.03 -7.35
N ALA A 209 -18.32 -10.88 -7.12
CA ALA A 209 -19.22 -10.22 -8.04
C ALA A 209 -18.51 -10.18 -9.39
N SER A 210 -19.05 -10.90 -10.37
CA SER A 210 -18.46 -10.95 -11.70
C SER A 210 -18.56 -9.61 -12.42
N ASN A 211 -19.35 -8.65 -11.91
CA ASN A 211 -19.58 -7.33 -12.51
C ASN A 211 -19.61 -6.20 -11.45
N GLU A 212 -19.01 -5.06 -11.78
CA GLU A 212 -18.95 -3.83 -10.94
C GLU A 212 -20.32 -3.33 -10.47
N ASN A 213 -21.37 -3.55 -11.26
CA ASN A 213 -22.74 -3.16 -10.90
C ASN A 213 -23.26 -3.87 -9.63
N ASP A 214 -22.80 -5.10 -9.37
CA ASP A 214 -23.22 -5.88 -8.21
C ASP A 214 -22.48 -5.41 -6.95
N LEU A 215 -21.23 -4.95 -7.09
CA LEU A 215 -20.48 -4.24 -6.05
C LEU A 215 -21.15 -2.91 -5.68
N MET A 216 -21.57 -2.13 -6.68
CA MET A 216 -22.28 -0.87 -6.45
C MET A 216 -23.62 -1.09 -5.72
N ALA A 217 -24.36 -2.13 -6.11
CA ALA A 217 -25.61 -2.52 -5.45
C ALA A 217 -25.38 -2.98 -3.99
N ILE A 218 -24.31 -3.72 -3.72
CA ILE A 218 -23.94 -4.16 -2.36
C ILE A 218 -23.52 -2.97 -1.49
N ILE A 219 -22.77 -2.01 -2.03
CA ILE A 219 -22.36 -0.79 -1.32
C ILE A 219 -23.57 0.10 -1.02
N GLN A 220 -24.45 0.30 -1.99
CA GLN A 220 -25.69 1.06 -1.78
C GLN A 220 -26.59 0.39 -0.73
N LYS A 221 -26.76 -0.93 -0.79
CA LYS A 221 -27.55 -1.70 0.18
C LYS A 221 -26.94 -1.71 1.59
N LYS A 222 -25.61 -1.64 1.71
CA LYS A 222 -24.92 -1.50 3.00
C LYS A 222 -25.03 -0.09 3.58
N ASN A 223 -25.15 0.93 2.73
CA ASN A 223 -25.31 2.32 3.15
C ASN A 223 -26.78 2.75 3.33
N SER A 224 -27.75 2.01 2.78
CA SER A 224 -29.20 2.32 2.80
C SER A 224 -29.88 2.07 4.16
N GLY A 225 -29.27 2.57 5.22
CA GLY A 225 -29.78 2.47 6.60
C GLY A 225 -28.83 3.14 7.58
N ARG A 226 -27.53 3.17 7.25
CA ARG A 226 -26.53 3.96 7.99
C ARG A 226 -26.83 5.45 7.97
N MET A 227 -27.32 5.98 6.86
CA MET A 227 -27.75 7.38 6.77
C MET A 227 -29.04 7.63 7.56
N ASP A 228 -29.99 6.69 7.57
CA ASP A 228 -31.21 6.81 8.36
C ASP A 228 -30.92 6.75 9.87
N ASP A 229 -30.02 5.88 10.30
CA ASP A 229 -29.56 5.82 11.70
C ASP A 229 -28.79 7.08 12.10
N LEU A 230 -27.98 7.64 11.18
CA LEU A 230 -27.26 8.88 11.41
C LEU A 230 -28.24 10.07 11.50
N ILE A 231 -29.25 10.11 10.63
CA ILE A 231 -30.33 11.11 10.66
C ILE A 231 -31.17 10.99 11.93
N LEU A 232 -31.55 9.78 12.34
CA LEU A 232 -32.26 9.52 13.60
C LEU A 232 -31.43 9.94 14.82
N SER A 233 -30.11 9.69 14.80
CA SER A 233 -29.21 10.12 15.87
C SER A 233 -29.04 11.64 15.93
N LEU A 234 -29.05 12.31 14.78
CA LEU A 234 -28.98 13.77 14.66
C LEU A 234 -30.30 14.42 15.05
N GLU A 235 -31.44 13.84 14.65
CA GLU A 235 -32.78 14.27 15.04
C GLU A 235 -32.99 14.12 16.56
N ALA A 236 -32.52 13.02 17.16
CA ALA A 236 -32.57 12.85 18.61
C ALA A 236 -31.69 13.86 19.36
N LYS A 237 -30.57 14.29 18.77
CA LYS A 237 -29.60 15.19 19.41
C LYS A 237 -29.90 16.68 19.24
N TYR A 238 -30.51 17.05 18.10
CA TYR A 238 -30.78 18.46 17.75
C TYR A 238 -32.27 18.78 17.56
N GLY A 239 -33.14 17.77 17.54
CA GLY A 239 -34.59 17.93 17.48
C GLY A 239 -35.16 18.39 18.82
N ARG A 240 -35.41 19.69 18.96
CA ARG A 240 -36.12 20.26 20.12
C ARG A 240 -37.51 19.64 20.28
N SER A 241 -37.83 19.21 21.50
CA SER A 241 -39.12 18.61 21.84
C SER A 241 -40.32 19.54 21.63
N LYS A 242 -41.43 18.96 21.15
CA LYS A 242 -42.84 19.39 21.19
C LYS A 242 -43.19 20.71 20.46
N GLY A 243 -43.37 20.59 19.15
CA GLY A 243 -44.28 21.42 18.36
C GLY A 243 -45.16 20.52 17.50
N LYS A 244 -46.48 20.74 17.52
CA LYS A 244 -47.54 20.01 16.79
C LYS A 244 -47.06 19.53 15.40
N LYS A 245 -47.23 18.25 15.06
CA LYS A 245 -46.95 17.70 13.70
C LYS A 245 -47.57 18.65 12.67
N ARG A 246 -46.74 19.43 11.97
CA ARG A 246 -47.17 20.10 10.74
C ARG A 246 -47.10 19.03 9.66
N SER A 247 -48.24 18.69 9.06
CA SER A 247 -48.23 17.86 7.86
C SER A 247 -47.40 18.57 6.79
N MET A 248 -46.78 17.78 5.90
CA MET A 248 -46.12 18.29 4.71
C MET A 248 -47.03 19.34 4.04
N PRO A 249 -46.51 20.53 3.70
CA PRO A 249 -47.25 21.51 2.92
C PRO A 249 -47.66 20.87 1.60
N ASP A 250 -48.94 21.00 1.25
CA ASP A 250 -49.46 20.56 -0.05
C ASP A 250 -48.75 21.32 -1.19
N ASP A 251 -48.68 20.73 -2.39
CA ASP A 251 -47.91 21.25 -3.54
C ASP A 251 -48.31 22.70 -3.90
N ALA A 252 -49.55 23.09 -3.59
CA ALA A 252 -50.07 24.45 -3.72
C ALA A 252 -49.43 25.47 -2.74
N GLU A 253 -49.04 25.06 -1.54
CA GLU A 253 -48.29 25.92 -0.61
C GLU A 253 -46.83 26.03 -1.01
N PHE A 254 -46.25 24.94 -1.55
CA PHE A 254 -44.85 24.93 -2.00
C PHE A 254 -44.62 25.88 -3.19
N THR A 255 -45.55 25.88 -4.15
CA THR A 255 -45.53 26.79 -5.30
C THR A 255 -45.67 28.26 -4.89
N LYS A 256 -46.55 28.58 -3.91
CA LYS A 256 -46.63 29.94 -3.34
C LYS A 256 -45.35 30.40 -2.66
N ILE A 257 -44.64 29.50 -1.97
CA ILE A 257 -43.36 29.81 -1.32
C ILE A 257 -42.27 30.07 -2.37
N GLN A 258 -42.23 29.28 -3.45
CA GLN A 258 -41.31 29.51 -4.57
C GLN A 258 -41.58 30.84 -5.27
N GLU A 259 -42.84 31.20 -5.54
CA GLU A 259 -43.16 32.50 -6.14
C GLU A 259 -42.76 33.67 -5.24
N ARG A 260 -42.92 33.53 -3.92
CA ARG A 260 -42.55 34.58 -2.97
C ARG A 260 -41.03 34.80 -2.92
N LEU A 261 -40.25 33.72 -3.04
CA LEU A 261 -38.79 33.77 -3.17
C LEU A 261 -38.35 34.38 -4.50
N ALA A 262 -39.05 34.07 -5.60
CA ALA A 262 -38.78 34.66 -6.92
C ALA A 262 -39.06 36.17 -6.96
N ARG A 263 -40.11 36.64 -6.28
CA ARG A 263 -40.44 38.09 -6.16
C ARG A 263 -39.42 38.87 -5.32
N GLY A 264 -38.78 38.22 -4.34
CA GLY A 264 -37.69 38.82 -3.55
C GLY A 264 -36.42 39.09 -4.35
N LYS A 265 -36.12 38.25 -5.34
CA LYS A 265 -34.94 38.42 -6.23
C LYS A 265 -35.05 39.59 -7.21
N LYS A 266 -36.26 40.05 -7.54
CA LYS A 266 -36.48 41.19 -8.45
C LYS A 266 -36.44 42.57 -7.78
N ARG A 267 -36.27 42.66 -6.46
CA ARG A 267 -36.17 43.95 -5.73
C ARG A 267 -34.74 44.41 -5.47
N HIS A 268 -33.74 43.64 -5.90
CA HIS A 268 -32.31 43.94 -5.75
C HIS A 268 -31.54 43.87 -7.08
N ALA A 269 -32.21 44.09 -8.21
CA ALA A 269 -31.59 44.32 -9.51
C ALA A 269 -32.01 45.70 -10.01
#